data_AF-A0A0T9U8W6-F1
#
_entry.id   AF-A0A0T9U8W6-F1
#
_cell.length_a   1.000
_cell.length_b   1.000
_cell.length_c   1.000
_cell.angle_alpha   90.00
_cell.angle_beta   90.00
_cell.angle_gamma   90.00
#
_symmetry.space_group_name_H-M   'P 1'
#
loop_
_entity.id
_entity.type
_entity.pdbx_description
1 polymer ?
#
loop_
_entity_poly.entity_id
_entity_poly.type
_entity_poly.pdbx_seq_one_letter_code
_entity_poly.pdbx_strand_id
1 'polypeptide(L)'
;MSFFSLPSLALGTGDLHKKTPFLHSGKLISGEVSICSDNVFFGDMKAINFSLDKSKENEVFNVLMIENAYYIKNKNYAYTSSPIINKKDKANITALIYAQELQERINKQYSCLKGSAGMHESDYQIKGNLILTELIVKEFTAVAPSDINSGQWANENPLTSAMLACIKDNHEQPDINAIVSDRAIRFLCTKMPHEMNEIFSLDGLITTCIDEIAKYVFSPEGYKVTFPDDIAISIKRKAQKMAYEARSLPEIKLAELTQLDSLIKYLS
;
A
#
# COMPACT_ATOMS: atom_id res chain seq x y z
N MET A 1 -48.31 28.85 -16.70
CA MET A 1 -48.15 29.04 -18.15
C MET A 1 -46.83 29.77 -18.37
N SER A 2 -45.88 29.11 -19.05
CA SER A 2 -44.59 29.53 -19.65
C SER A 2 -43.75 30.57 -18.87
N PHE A 3 -42.42 30.49 -18.82
CA PHE A 3 -41.55 30.90 -19.91
C PHE A 3 -40.15 30.25 -19.75
N PHE A 4 -39.73 29.58 -20.82
CA PHE A 4 -38.37 29.49 -21.40
C PHE A 4 -37.22 28.83 -20.62
N SER A 5 -36.65 27.79 -21.24
CA SER A 5 -35.34 27.25 -20.94
C SER A 5 -34.59 26.95 -22.24
N LEU A 6 -33.27 27.16 -22.18
CA LEU A 6 -32.18 26.97 -23.17
C LEU A 6 -31.90 28.16 -24.12
N PRO A 7 -30.62 28.46 -24.44
CA PRO A 7 -29.48 27.53 -24.71
C PRO A 7 -28.24 27.81 -23.79
N SER A 8 -27.12 27.05 -23.75
CA SER A 8 -26.24 26.63 -24.85
C SER A 8 -25.09 25.67 -24.44
N LEU A 9 -24.61 24.95 -25.45
CA LEU A 9 -23.23 24.51 -25.82
C LEU A 9 -22.19 23.99 -24.80
N ALA A 10 -21.96 22.67 -24.88
CA ALA A 10 -20.77 21.97 -25.42
C ALA A 10 -19.31 22.48 -25.24
N LEU A 11 -18.51 21.53 -24.72
CA LEU A 11 -17.11 21.14 -25.03
C LEU A 11 -15.89 22.03 -24.71
N GLY A 12 -14.92 21.41 -24.02
CA GLY A 12 -13.50 21.80 -23.93
C GLY A 12 -12.82 21.17 -22.70
N THR A 13 -12.38 19.91 -22.79
CA THR A 13 -10.96 19.47 -22.83
C THR A 13 -10.07 19.86 -21.64
N GLY A 14 -9.60 18.83 -20.92
CA GLY A 14 -8.26 18.72 -20.29
C GLY A 14 -7.83 19.78 -19.27
N ASP A 15 -7.59 19.37 -18.02
CA ASP A 15 -6.21 19.33 -17.51
C ASP A 15 -6.08 18.93 -16.03
N LEU A 16 -5.07 18.08 -15.83
CA LEU A 16 -4.17 17.94 -14.69
C LEU A 16 -4.73 18.00 -13.26
N HIS A 17 -4.69 16.82 -12.64
CA HIS A 17 -4.38 16.65 -11.22
C HIS A 17 -3.19 17.52 -10.79
N LYS A 18 -3.47 18.63 -10.11
CA LYS A 18 -2.53 19.28 -9.19
C LYS A 18 -3.12 19.20 -7.79
N LYS A 19 -2.69 18.20 -7.01
CA LYS A 19 -2.81 18.23 -5.55
C LYS A 19 -1.58 18.99 -5.02
N THR A 20 -1.78 20.24 -4.63
CA THR A 20 -0.88 20.99 -3.75
C THR A 20 -1.45 21.00 -2.32
N PRO A 21 -0.61 21.22 -1.28
CA PRO A 21 -0.78 20.63 0.04
C PRO A 21 -1.60 21.51 0.98
N PHE A 22 -2.43 20.90 1.83
CA PHE A 22 -2.99 21.58 2.99
C PHE A 22 -2.11 21.32 4.21
N LEU A 23 -1.13 22.21 4.40
CA LEU A 23 -0.68 22.58 5.75
C LEU A 23 -1.73 23.55 6.31
N HIS A 24 -2.40 23.17 7.40
CA HIS A 24 -3.00 24.18 8.26
C HIS A 24 -2.82 23.82 9.73
N SER A 25 -2.01 24.66 10.37
CA SER A 25 -1.99 25.07 11.77
C SER A 25 -2.07 24.00 12.87
N GLY A 26 -0.96 23.87 13.59
CA GLY A 26 -0.96 23.45 14.97
C GLY A 26 -1.94 24.29 15.80
N LYS A 27 -2.92 23.60 16.37
CA LYS A 27 -3.66 24.06 17.54
C LYS A 27 -3.92 22.83 18.39
N LEU A 28 -3.25 22.77 19.55
CA LEU A 28 -3.58 21.84 20.62
C LEU A 28 -5.05 22.04 20.97
N ILE A 29 -5.89 21.08 20.61
CA ILE A 29 -7.26 21.01 21.11
C ILE A 29 -7.15 20.44 22.52
N SER A 30 -6.98 21.32 23.52
CA SER A 30 -7.39 21.01 24.88
C SER A 30 -8.91 21.08 24.92
N GLY A 31 -9.54 19.93 24.74
CA GLY A 31 -10.95 19.71 25.02
C GLY A 31 -11.06 18.27 25.46
N GLU A 32 -11.70 18.04 26.60
CA GLU A 32 -11.98 16.70 27.11
C GLU A 32 -12.49 15.82 25.97
N VAL A 33 -11.66 14.83 25.59
CA VAL A 33 -12.02 13.87 24.56
C VAL A 33 -13.22 13.11 25.09
N SER A 34 -14.38 13.34 24.49
CA SER A 34 -15.58 12.55 24.72
C SER A 34 -15.20 11.08 24.64
N ILE A 35 -15.31 10.37 25.77
CA ILE A 35 -15.16 8.93 25.84
C ILE A 35 -16.27 8.38 24.94
N CYS A 36 -15.93 7.95 23.72
CA CYS A 36 -16.88 7.22 22.90
C CYS A 36 -17.17 5.92 23.65
N SER A 37 -18.37 5.79 24.20
CA SER A 37 -18.81 4.58 24.89
C SER A 37 -18.52 3.34 24.03
N ASP A 38 -18.02 2.27 24.65
CA ASP A 38 -17.62 0.99 24.03
C ASP A 38 -18.59 0.48 22.93
N ASN A 39 -19.89 0.81 23.06
CA ASN A 39 -20.96 0.40 22.16
C ASN A 39 -20.99 1.09 20.79
N VAL A 40 -20.25 2.19 20.56
CA VAL A 40 -20.33 2.95 19.29
C VAL A 40 -19.67 2.19 18.15
N PHE A 41 -18.51 1.57 18.40
CA PHE A 41 -17.73 0.90 17.37
C PHE A 41 -17.84 -0.63 17.44
N PHE A 42 -17.93 -1.18 18.66
CA PHE A 42 -17.75 -2.61 18.92
C PHE A 42 -18.90 -3.23 19.73
N GLY A 43 -20.10 -2.63 19.67
CA GLY A 43 -21.26 -3.08 20.46
C GLY A 43 -21.85 -4.42 20.00
N ASP A 44 -22.30 -4.50 18.75
CA ASP A 44 -22.84 -5.72 18.14
C ASP A 44 -22.27 -5.93 16.73
N MET A 45 -22.61 -7.07 16.10
CA MET A 45 -22.14 -7.40 14.75
C MET A 45 -22.52 -6.34 13.71
N LYS A 46 -23.67 -5.66 13.84
CA LYS A 46 -24.09 -4.61 12.91
C LYS A 46 -23.22 -3.36 13.07
N ALA A 47 -23.00 -2.94 14.31
CA ALA A 47 -22.14 -1.80 14.64
C ALA A 47 -20.69 -2.04 14.21
N ILE A 48 -20.18 -3.26 14.39
CA ILE A 48 -18.83 -3.65 13.97
C ILE A 48 -18.70 -3.56 12.45
N ASN A 49 -19.56 -4.22 11.68
CA ASN A 49 -19.47 -4.18 10.23
C ASN A 49 -19.67 -2.76 9.69
N PHE A 50 -20.63 -1.99 10.24
CA PHE A 50 -20.80 -0.57 9.91
C PHE A 50 -19.52 0.23 10.17
N SER A 51 -18.86 0.03 11.32
CA SER A 51 -17.64 0.75 11.68
C SER A 51 -16.47 0.37 10.79
N LEU A 52 -16.32 -0.91 10.48
CA LEU A 52 -15.31 -1.42 9.56
C LEU A 52 -15.51 -0.87 8.14
N ASP A 53 -16.75 -0.73 7.66
CA ASP A 53 -17.02 -0.12 6.37
C ASP A 53 -16.82 1.40 6.40
N LYS A 54 -17.34 2.08 7.43
CA LYS A 54 -17.24 3.54 7.52
C LYS A 54 -15.79 4.02 7.66
N SER A 55 -14.97 3.26 8.37
CA SER A 55 -13.53 3.55 8.49
C SER A 55 -12.78 3.42 7.17
N LYS A 56 -13.30 2.76 6.12
CA LYS A 56 -12.69 2.74 4.77
C LYS A 56 -12.58 4.13 4.16
N GLU A 57 -13.58 4.97 4.39
CA GLU A 57 -13.70 6.25 3.68
C GLU A 57 -13.40 7.47 4.56
N ASN A 58 -13.41 7.30 5.89
CA ASN A 58 -13.26 8.39 6.84
C ASN A 58 -12.08 8.16 7.78
N GLU A 59 -10.98 8.89 7.53
CA GLU A 59 -9.75 8.78 8.34
C GLU A 59 -9.94 9.21 9.80
N VAL A 60 -10.73 10.26 10.06
CA VAL A 60 -11.01 10.69 11.43
C VAL A 60 -11.78 9.60 12.18
N PHE A 61 -12.75 8.99 11.51
CA PHE A 61 -13.49 7.86 12.07
C PHE A 61 -12.59 6.64 12.32
N ASN A 62 -11.69 6.32 11.38
CA ASN A 62 -10.70 5.25 11.53
C ASN A 62 -9.80 5.49 12.75
N VAL A 63 -9.30 6.71 12.92
CA VAL A 63 -8.46 7.10 14.06
C VAL A 63 -9.19 6.91 15.38
N LEU A 64 -10.42 7.43 15.48
CA LEU A 64 -11.23 7.28 16.69
C LEU A 64 -11.52 5.81 16.99
N MET A 65 -11.85 5.01 15.97
CA MET A 65 -12.13 3.59 16.14
C MET A 65 -10.92 2.83 16.70
N ILE A 66 -9.72 3.09 16.19
CA ILE A 66 -8.48 2.45 16.66
C ILE A 66 -8.07 2.92 18.06
N GLU A 67 -8.18 4.23 18.33
CA GLU A 67 -7.94 4.79 19.68
C GLU A 67 -8.87 4.16 20.71
N ASN A 68 -10.16 4.01 20.37
CA ASN A 68 -11.13 3.36 21.25
C ASN A 68 -10.84 1.87 21.44
N ALA A 69 -10.52 1.13 20.37
CA ALA A 69 -10.15 -0.28 20.49
C ALA A 69 -8.95 -0.46 21.45
N TYR A 70 -7.93 0.37 21.26
CA TYR A 70 -6.73 0.34 22.09
C TYR A 70 -7.04 0.68 23.56
N TYR A 71 -7.86 1.71 23.81
CA TYR A 71 -8.30 2.08 25.15
C TYR A 71 -9.15 1.00 25.82
N ILE A 72 -10.10 0.38 25.11
CA ILE A 72 -10.95 -0.69 25.64
C ILE A 72 -10.09 -1.85 26.15
N LYS A 73 -9.08 -2.26 25.36
CA LYS A 73 -8.16 -3.36 25.70
C LYS A 73 -7.16 -3.00 26.79
N ASN A 74 -6.53 -1.82 26.72
CA ASN A 74 -5.36 -1.49 27.53
C ASN A 74 -5.61 -0.45 28.65
N LYS A 75 -6.81 0.15 28.69
CA LYS A 75 -7.23 1.20 29.63
C LYS A 75 -6.33 2.44 29.63
N ASN A 76 -5.66 2.71 28.51
CA ASN A 76 -4.85 3.90 28.28
C ASN A 76 -4.72 4.18 26.77
N TYR A 77 -4.14 5.34 26.42
CA TYR A 77 -3.89 5.75 25.03
C TYR A 77 -2.40 5.80 24.66
N ALA A 78 -1.50 5.26 25.50
CA ALA A 78 -0.06 5.51 25.40
C ALA A 78 0.51 5.18 24.01
N TYR A 79 0.17 4.02 23.46
CA TYR A 79 0.65 3.59 22.14
C TYR A 79 -0.01 4.37 21.00
N THR A 80 -1.30 4.68 21.08
CA THR A 80 -2.00 5.43 20.03
C THR A 80 -1.59 6.91 19.99
N SER A 81 -1.10 7.45 21.11
CA SER A 81 -0.50 8.78 21.20
C SER A 81 0.94 8.83 20.67
N SER A 82 1.69 7.74 20.79
CA SER A 82 3.07 7.63 20.28
C SER A 82 3.34 6.22 19.75
N PRO A 83 2.89 5.90 18.51
CA PRO A 83 3.11 4.59 17.92
C PRO A 83 4.59 4.35 17.63
N ILE A 84 5.01 3.10 17.67
CA ILE A 84 6.37 2.68 17.34
C ILE A 84 6.29 1.79 16.10
N ILE A 85 7.13 2.06 15.09
CA ILE A 85 7.26 1.21 13.90
C ILE A 85 8.70 0.72 13.84
N ASN A 86 8.90 -0.56 14.10
CA ASN A 86 10.22 -1.19 13.99
C ASN A 86 10.47 -1.73 12.55
N LYS A 87 11.64 -2.31 12.30
CA LYS A 87 11.99 -2.82 10.97
C LYS A 87 11.09 -3.98 10.50
N LYS A 88 10.65 -4.85 11.42
CA LYS A 88 9.70 -5.93 11.12
C LYS A 88 8.33 -5.36 10.79
N ASP A 89 7.89 -4.31 11.47
CA ASP A 89 6.65 -3.60 11.12
C ASP A 89 6.76 -3.02 9.72
N LYS A 90 7.87 -2.33 9.39
CA LYS A 90 8.08 -1.78 8.03
C LYS A 90 7.99 -2.88 6.97
N ALA A 91 8.67 -4.00 7.16
CA ALA A 91 8.63 -5.11 6.22
C ALA A 91 7.23 -5.73 6.07
N ASN A 92 6.48 -5.92 7.17
CA ASN A 92 5.12 -6.44 7.11
C ASN A 92 4.14 -5.46 6.46
N ILE A 93 4.25 -4.17 6.76
CA ILE A 93 3.44 -3.11 6.14
C ILE A 93 3.72 -3.06 4.63
N THR A 94 4.99 -3.07 4.23
CA THR A 94 5.40 -3.18 2.82
C THR A 94 4.78 -4.41 2.18
N ALA A 95 4.91 -5.59 2.78
CA ALA A 95 4.34 -6.82 2.24
C ALA A 95 2.82 -6.74 2.06
N LEU A 96 2.09 -6.22 3.05
CA LEU A 96 0.64 -6.04 3.01
C LEU A 96 0.19 -5.10 1.89
N ILE A 97 0.91 -3.99 1.69
CA ILE A 97 0.59 -3.02 0.63
C ILE A 97 0.78 -3.64 -0.76
N TYR A 98 1.92 -4.28 -1.00
CA TYR A 98 2.29 -4.73 -2.35
C TYR A 98 1.84 -6.14 -2.70
N ALA A 99 1.50 -6.99 -1.73
CA ALA A 99 0.97 -8.33 -2.01
C ALA A 99 -0.36 -8.26 -2.76
N GLN A 100 -1.23 -7.31 -2.41
CA GLN A 100 -2.48 -7.09 -3.14
C GLN A 100 -2.20 -6.64 -4.58
N GLU A 101 -1.28 -5.71 -4.77
CA GLU A 101 -0.90 -5.20 -6.09
C GLU A 101 -0.29 -6.30 -6.98
N LEU A 102 0.50 -7.21 -6.38
CA LEU A 102 1.03 -8.40 -7.05
C LEU A 102 -0.10 -9.37 -7.42
N GLN A 103 -1.03 -9.61 -6.50
CA GLN A 103 -2.16 -10.50 -6.72
C GLN A 103 -3.00 -10.03 -7.90
N GLU A 104 -3.33 -8.74 -7.97
CA GLU A 104 -4.09 -8.14 -9.06
C GLU A 104 -3.38 -8.31 -10.42
N ARG A 105 -2.07 -8.11 -10.47
CA ARG A 105 -1.29 -8.31 -11.71
C ARG A 105 -1.25 -9.77 -12.15
N ILE A 106 -1.06 -10.70 -11.22
CA ILE A 106 -1.05 -12.13 -11.51
C ILE A 106 -2.44 -12.57 -12.00
N ASN A 107 -3.51 -12.20 -11.31
CA ASN A 107 -4.88 -12.54 -11.71
C ASN A 107 -5.19 -12.02 -13.11
N LYS A 108 -4.78 -10.79 -13.42
CA LYS A 108 -4.92 -10.21 -14.76
C LYS A 108 -4.21 -11.05 -15.81
N GLN A 109 -2.94 -11.40 -15.60
CA GLN A 109 -2.19 -12.23 -16.55
C GLN A 109 -2.79 -13.64 -16.68
N TYR A 110 -3.17 -14.26 -15.56
CA TYR A 110 -3.80 -15.58 -15.53
C TYR A 110 -5.10 -15.61 -16.36
N SER A 111 -5.95 -14.59 -16.20
CA SER A 111 -7.21 -14.48 -16.96
C SER A 111 -7.01 -14.44 -18.48
N CYS A 112 -5.84 -13.96 -18.94
CA CYS A 112 -5.50 -13.92 -20.36
C CYS A 112 -5.11 -15.28 -20.96
N LEU A 113 -4.83 -16.29 -20.12
CA LEU A 113 -4.31 -17.58 -20.58
C LEU A 113 -5.37 -18.54 -21.16
N LYS A 114 -6.68 -18.26 -21.01
CA LYS A 114 -7.78 -19.06 -21.63
C LYS A 114 -7.60 -20.60 -21.55
N GLY A 115 -7.04 -21.11 -20.44
CA GLY A 115 -6.82 -22.56 -20.24
C GLY A 115 -5.44 -23.10 -20.63
N SER A 116 -4.49 -22.27 -21.08
CA SER A 116 -3.09 -22.66 -21.30
C SER A 116 -2.17 -22.46 -20.09
N ALA A 117 -2.76 -22.29 -18.90
CA ALA A 117 -2.01 -22.07 -17.68
C ALA A 117 -1.15 -23.30 -17.34
N GLY A 118 0.13 -23.07 -17.03
CA GLY A 118 1.08 -24.12 -16.68
C GLY A 118 0.98 -24.61 -15.23
N MET A 119 0.27 -23.86 -14.36
CA MET A 119 -0.03 -24.23 -12.96
C MET A 119 -1.36 -23.62 -12.52
N HIS A 120 -1.84 -23.99 -11.33
CA HIS A 120 -3.07 -23.41 -10.77
C HIS A 120 -2.83 -21.94 -10.36
N GLU A 121 -3.88 -21.10 -10.38
CA GLU A 121 -3.78 -19.67 -10.03
C GLU A 121 -3.10 -19.44 -8.67
N SER A 122 -3.44 -20.25 -7.67
CA SER A 122 -2.84 -20.19 -6.34
C SER A 122 -1.34 -20.42 -6.34
N ASP A 123 -0.82 -21.24 -7.24
CA ASP A 123 0.61 -21.57 -7.29
C ASP A 123 1.42 -20.40 -7.85
N TYR A 124 0.86 -19.68 -8.84
CA TYR A 124 1.44 -18.41 -9.30
C TYR A 124 1.48 -17.39 -8.16
N GLN A 125 0.41 -17.30 -7.37
CA GLN A 125 0.34 -16.38 -6.23
C GLN A 125 1.36 -16.73 -5.14
N ILE A 126 1.45 -18.00 -4.74
CA ILE A 126 2.43 -18.47 -3.76
C ILE A 126 3.85 -18.16 -4.24
N LYS A 127 4.17 -18.49 -5.50
CA LYS A 127 5.51 -18.26 -6.04
C LYS A 127 5.84 -16.77 -6.13
N GLY A 128 4.89 -15.94 -6.57
CA GLY A 128 5.04 -14.49 -6.60
C GLY A 128 5.32 -13.92 -5.22
N ASN A 129 4.53 -14.33 -4.22
CA ASN A 129 4.67 -13.86 -2.84
C ASN A 129 6.00 -14.28 -2.20
N LEU A 130 6.52 -15.47 -2.51
CA LEU A 130 7.85 -15.88 -2.06
C LEU A 130 8.94 -14.95 -2.61
N ILE A 131 8.89 -14.61 -3.90
CA ILE A 131 9.86 -13.69 -4.52
C ILE A 131 9.72 -12.27 -3.94
N LEU A 132 8.49 -11.79 -3.74
CA LEU A 132 8.23 -10.48 -3.12
C LEU A 132 8.78 -10.42 -1.69
N THR A 133 8.60 -11.49 -0.91
CA THR A 133 9.12 -11.59 0.46
C THR A 133 10.64 -11.44 0.48
N GLU A 134 11.36 -12.16 -0.39
CA GLU A 134 12.82 -12.05 -0.49
C GLU A 134 13.30 -10.67 -0.96
N LEU A 135 12.53 -10.00 -1.84
CA LEU A 135 12.80 -8.61 -2.22
C LEU A 135 12.70 -7.67 -1.03
N ILE A 136 11.65 -7.79 -0.23
CA ILE A 136 11.39 -6.93 0.94
C ILE A 136 12.48 -7.14 2.00
N VAL A 137 12.85 -8.40 2.27
CA VAL A 137 13.97 -8.74 3.19
C VAL A 137 15.27 -8.03 2.80
N LYS A 138 15.53 -7.86 1.50
CA LYS A 138 16.73 -7.17 1.01
C LYS A 138 16.69 -5.65 1.16
N GLU A 139 15.51 -5.04 1.35
CA GLU A 139 15.40 -3.61 1.63
C GLU A 139 15.52 -3.31 3.13
N PHE A 140 15.08 -4.23 3.99
CA PHE A 140 15.08 -4.04 5.43
C PHE A 140 16.19 -4.85 6.12
N THR A 141 17.25 -4.17 6.54
CA THR A 141 18.35 -4.80 7.29
C THR A 141 17.86 -5.50 8.56
N ALA A 142 18.37 -6.70 8.83
CA ALA A 142 18.02 -7.53 9.99
C ALA A 142 16.54 -7.97 10.07
N VAL A 143 15.89 -8.11 8.91
CA VAL A 143 14.61 -8.80 8.77
C VAL A 143 14.87 -10.16 8.09
N ALA A 144 14.34 -11.24 8.63
CA ALA A 144 14.36 -12.56 7.99
C ALA A 144 13.06 -12.79 7.21
N PRO A 145 13.01 -13.68 6.20
CA PRO A 145 11.76 -14.03 5.52
C PRO A 145 10.65 -14.46 6.49
N SER A 146 11.01 -15.18 7.56
CA SER A 146 10.08 -15.62 8.60
C SER A 146 9.48 -14.48 9.44
N ASP A 147 10.08 -13.29 9.44
CA ASP A 147 9.53 -12.11 10.13
C ASP A 147 8.40 -11.47 9.33
N ILE A 148 8.26 -11.78 8.03
CA ILE A 148 7.19 -11.27 7.17
C ILE A 148 6.04 -12.29 7.19
N ASN A 149 5.07 -12.02 8.06
CA ASN A 149 3.91 -12.86 8.25
C ASN A 149 2.74 -11.97 8.66
N SER A 150 1.89 -11.61 7.70
CA SER A 150 0.76 -10.70 7.89
C SER A 150 -0.21 -11.19 8.98
N GLY A 151 -0.48 -12.49 9.03
CA GLY A 151 -1.35 -13.09 10.04
C GLY A 151 -0.77 -12.96 11.44
N GLN A 152 0.51 -13.27 11.61
CA GLN A 152 1.19 -13.10 12.89
C GLN A 152 1.28 -11.62 13.28
N TRP A 153 1.63 -10.75 12.33
CA TRP A 153 1.70 -9.31 12.55
C TRP A 153 0.35 -8.73 12.99
N ALA A 154 -0.76 -9.14 12.37
CA ALA A 154 -2.10 -8.72 12.77
C ALA A 154 -2.45 -9.12 14.22
N ASN A 155 -1.90 -10.23 14.72
CA ASN A 155 -2.13 -10.68 16.10
C ASN A 155 -1.19 -10.03 17.13
N GLU A 156 0.03 -9.65 16.72
CA GLU A 156 1.06 -9.10 17.61
C GLU A 156 1.07 -7.57 17.63
N ASN A 157 0.72 -6.91 16.53
CA ASN A 157 0.74 -5.46 16.47
C ASN A 157 -0.28 -4.87 17.47
N PRO A 158 0.11 -3.87 18.29
CA PRO A 158 -0.76 -3.38 19.36
C PRO A 158 -2.08 -2.76 18.89
N LEU A 159 -2.13 -2.22 17.66
CA LEU A 159 -3.35 -1.62 17.11
C LEU A 159 -4.31 -2.70 16.60
N THR A 160 -3.83 -3.57 15.73
CA THR A 160 -4.63 -4.65 15.13
C THR A 160 -5.11 -5.63 16.18
N SER A 161 -4.24 -6.03 17.12
CA SER A 161 -4.60 -6.95 18.20
C SER A 161 -5.62 -6.34 19.17
N ALA A 162 -5.68 -5.01 19.29
CA ALA A 162 -6.72 -4.33 20.05
C ALA A 162 -8.06 -4.35 19.32
N MET A 163 -8.06 -4.06 18.02
CA MET A 163 -9.25 -4.19 17.18
C MET A 163 -9.80 -5.61 17.20
N LEU A 164 -8.96 -6.63 17.00
CA LEU A 164 -9.36 -8.03 17.03
C LEU A 164 -9.97 -8.43 18.38
N ALA A 165 -9.43 -7.95 19.50
CA ALA A 165 -9.98 -8.23 20.83
C ALA A 165 -11.39 -7.63 21.04
N CYS A 166 -11.68 -6.50 20.40
CA CYS A 166 -12.99 -5.87 20.42
C CYS A 166 -13.97 -6.53 19.45
N ILE A 167 -13.50 -6.90 18.26
CA ILE A 167 -14.32 -7.47 17.17
C ILE A 167 -14.68 -8.93 17.43
N LYS A 168 -13.71 -9.76 17.86
CA LYS A 168 -13.86 -11.21 18.06
C LYS A 168 -14.47 -11.87 16.83
N ASP A 169 -15.45 -12.77 17.01
CA ASP A 169 -16.19 -13.43 15.92
C ASP A 169 -17.45 -12.65 15.49
N ASN A 170 -17.68 -11.44 16.01
CA ASN A 170 -18.88 -10.65 15.75
C ASN A 170 -18.74 -9.82 14.46
N HIS A 171 -18.34 -10.43 13.34
CA HIS A 171 -18.19 -9.76 12.05
C HIS A 171 -18.55 -10.67 10.87
N GLU A 172 -18.75 -10.07 9.70
CA GLU A 172 -19.03 -10.80 8.44
C GLU A 172 -17.85 -10.75 7.46
N GLN A 173 -16.74 -10.14 7.87
CA GLN A 173 -15.56 -10.00 7.00
C GLN A 173 -14.89 -11.36 6.74
N PRO A 174 -14.59 -11.70 5.47
CA PRO A 174 -13.98 -12.98 5.10
C PRO A 174 -12.52 -13.11 5.56
N ASP A 175 -11.79 -11.98 5.63
CA ASP A 175 -10.44 -11.91 6.17
C ASP A 175 -10.33 -10.70 7.10
N ILE A 176 -10.67 -10.90 8.38
CA ILE A 176 -10.64 -9.83 9.36
C ILE A 176 -9.22 -9.33 9.63
N ASN A 177 -8.21 -10.19 9.53
CA ASN A 177 -6.81 -9.81 9.75
C ASN A 177 -6.33 -8.80 8.70
N ALA A 178 -6.66 -9.04 7.43
CA ALA A 178 -6.38 -8.08 6.36
C ALA A 178 -7.11 -6.75 6.60
N ILE A 179 -8.37 -6.79 7.00
CA ILE A 179 -9.17 -5.59 7.26
C ILE A 179 -8.58 -4.75 8.40
N VAL A 180 -8.30 -5.33 9.56
CA VAL A 180 -7.73 -4.58 10.69
C VAL A 180 -6.31 -4.08 10.38
N SER A 181 -5.55 -4.84 9.59
CA SER A 181 -4.21 -4.45 9.15
C SER A 181 -4.25 -3.21 8.26
N ASP A 182 -5.15 -3.16 7.29
CA ASP A 182 -5.35 -1.96 6.46
C ASP A 182 -5.71 -0.74 7.33
N ARG A 183 -6.64 -0.90 8.27
CA ARG A 183 -7.04 0.19 9.17
C ARG A 183 -5.88 0.69 10.02
N ALA A 184 -5.07 -0.23 10.55
CA ALA A 184 -3.87 0.11 11.31
C ALA A 184 -2.82 0.82 10.44
N ILE A 185 -2.60 0.37 9.20
CA ILE A 185 -1.67 1.03 8.26
C ILE A 185 -2.13 2.47 8.00
N ARG A 186 -3.42 2.70 7.73
CA ARG A 186 -3.96 4.06 7.50
C ARG A 186 -3.88 4.96 8.73
N PHE A 187 -4.07 4.38 9.91
CA PHE A 187 -3.81 5.08 11.18
C PHE A 187 -2.34 5.51 11.29
N LEU A 188 -1.41 4.62 10.96
CA LEU A 188 0.03 4.93 10.97
C LEU A 188 0.41 5.96 9.91
N CYS A 189 -0.22 5.96 8.73
CA CYS A 189 -0.08 7.04 7.73
C CYS A 189 -0.44 8.41 8.32
N THR A 190 -1.46 8.45 9.18
CA THR A 190 -1.92 9.70 9.82
C THR A 190 -1.01 10.11 10.98
N LYS A 191 -0.58 9.17 11.83
CA LYS A 191 0.15 9.46 13.08
C LYS A 191 1.67 9.47 12.93
N MET A 192 2.21 8.73 11.97
CA MET A 192 3.64 8.52 11.77
C MET A 192 4.06 8.77 10.30
N PRO A 193 3.76 9.95 9.72
CA PRO A 193 3.98 10.20 8.29
C PRO A 193 5.45 10.09 7.87
N HIS A 194 6.40 10.44 8.74
CA HIS A 194 7.83 10.33 8.43
C HIS A 194 8.28 8.87 8.27
N GLU A 195 7.90 7.99 9.21
CA GLU A 195 8.22 6.56 9.15
C GLU A 195 7.53 5.89 7.95
N MET A 196 6.29 6.29 7.65
CA MET A 196 5.56 5.77 6.49
C MET A 196 6.15 6.24 5.16
N ASN A 197 6.68 7.47 5.09
CA ASN A 197 7.38 7.96 3.90
C ASN A 197 8.64 7.14 3.58
N GLU A 198 9.31 6.56 4.58
CA GLU A 198 10.43 5.65 4.31
C GLU A 198 9.96 4.39 3.56
N ILE A 199 8.80 3.83 3.92
CA ILE A 199 8.19 2.72 3.20
C ILE A 199 7.82 3.15 1.77
N PHE A 200 7.09 4.27 1.62
CA PHE A 200 6.64 4.76 0.32
C PHE A 200 7.78 5.24 -0.59
N SER A 201 8.95 5.56 -0.04
CA SER A 201 10.14 5.86 -0.85
C SER A 201 10.57 4.69 -1.74
N LEU A 202 10.14 3.47 -1.39
CA LEU A 202 10.38 2.26 -2.16
C LEU A 202 9.33 2.00 -3.25
N ASP A 203 8.22 2.74 -3.29
CA ASP A 203 7.06 2.52 -4.20
C ASP A 203 7.51 2.26 -5.63
N GLY A 204 8.24 3.19 -6.23
CA GLY A 204 8.63 3.09 -7.64
C GLY A 204 9.51 1.86 -7.94
N LEU A 205 10.40 1.49 -7.02
CA LEU A 205 11.23 0.30 -7.17
C LEU A 205 10.40 -0.96 -7.02
N ILE A 206 9.58 -1.06 -5.97
CA ILE A 206 8.80 -2.26 -5.67
C ILE A 206 7.75 -2.48 -6.76
N THR A 207 6.99 -1.47 -7.18
CA THR A 207 6.04 -1.56 -8.29
C THR A 207 6.69 -2.12 -9.56
N THR A 208 7.89 -1.64 -9.90
CA THR A 208 8.66 -2.16 -11.04
C THR A 208 9.06 -3.63 -10.84
N CYS A 209 9.49 -3.99 -9.62
CA CYS A 209 9.75 -5.39 -9.29
C CYS A 209 8.49 -6.26 -9.40
N ILE A 210 7.32 -5.79 -8.96
CA ILE A 210 6.06 -6.55 -9.06
C ILE A 210 5.72 -6.83 -10.53
N ASP A 211 5.87 -5.85 -11.43
CA ASP A 211 5.68 -6.07 -12.86
C ASP A 211 6.59 -7.19 -13.39
N GLU A 212 7.84 -7.23 -12.93
CA GLU A 212 8.81 -8.24 -13.34
C GLU A 212 8.56 -9.61 -12.68
N ILE A 213 8.11 -9.65 -11.42
CA ILE A 213 7.68 -10.90 -10.76
C ILE A 213 6.52 -11.50 -11.53
N ALA A 214 5.50 -10.68 -11.83
CA ALA A 214 4.32 -11.13 -12.56
C ALA A 214 4.74 -11.72 -13.92
N LYS A 215 5.59 -11.04 -14.71
CA LYS A 215 6.10 -11.60 -15.97
C LYS A 215 6.91 -12.89 -15.77
N TYR A 216 7.77 -12.92 -14.75
CA TYR A 216 8.66 -14.05 -14.48
C TYR A 216 7.88 -15.32 -14.14
N VAL A 217 6.87 -15.26 -13.26
CA VAL A 217 6.16 -16.46 -12.82
C VAL A 217 5.40 -17.14 -13.97
N PHE A 218 5.02 -16.40 -15.01
CA PHE A 218 4.40 -16.93 -16.24
C PHE A 218 5.40 -17.32 -17.34
N SER A 219 6.69 -17.02 -17.18
CA SER A 219 7.72 -17.34 -18.19
C SER A 219 8.11 -18.83 -18.16
N PRO A 220 8.69 -19.38 -19.25
CA PRO A 220 9.24 -20.73 -19.26
C PRO A 220 10.24 -20.99 -18.12
N GLU A 221 11.07 -19.99 -17.80
CA GLU A 221 12.02 -20.02 -16.68
C GLU A 221 11.31 -19.99 -15.33
N GLY A 222 10.14 -19.37 -15.26
CA GLY A 222 9.23 -19.40 -14.13
C GLY A 222 8.71 -20.79 -13.76
N TYR A 223 8.83 -21.80 -14.63
CA TYR A 223 8.50 -23.20 -14.29
C TYR A 223 9.71 -23.99 -13.75
N LYS A 224 10.92 -23.43 -13.81
CA LYS A 224 12.12 -24.09 -13.28
C LYS A 224 12.21 -23.96 -11.77
N VAL A 225 12.86 -24.93 -11.14
CA VAL A 225 13.22 -24.88 -9.72
C VAL A 225 14.44 -23.98 -9.58
N THR A 226 14.20 -22.73 -9.20
CA THR A 226 15.23 -21.74 -8.87
C THR A 226 14.90 -21.17 -7.49
N PHE A 227 15.91 -20.89 -6.67
CA PHE A 227 15.68 -20.34 -5.34
C PHE A 227 15.06 -18.93 -5.44
N PRO A 228 14.00 -18.63 -4.64
CA PRO A 228 13.36 -17.31 -4.64
C PRO A 228 14.34 -16.16 -4.41
N ASP A 229 15.38 -16.38 -3.60
CA ASP A 229 16.42 -15.39 -3.30
C ASP A 229 17.19 -14.94 -4.55
N ASP A 230 17.67 -15.89 -5.36
CA ASP A 230 18.39 -15.59 -6.61
C ASP A 230 17.52 -14.84 -7.62
N ILE A 231 16.23 -15.23 -7.70
CA ILE A 231 15.24 -14.57 -8.56
C ILE A 231 15.02 -13.13 -8.09
N ALA A 232 14.83 -12.93 -6.78
CA ALA A 232 14.66 -11.61 -6.18
C ALA A 232 15.86 -10.69 -6.49
N ILE A 233 17.09 -11.20 -6.35
CA ILE A 233 18.30 -10.45 -6.71
C ILE A 233 18.29 -10.06 -8.19
N SER A 234 17.98 -11.00 -9.08
CA SER A 234 17.94 -10.76 -10.52
C SER A 234 16.89 -9.70 -10.90
N ILE A 235 15.67 -9.84 -10.37
CA ILE A 235 14.57 -8.90 -10.60
C ILE A 235 14.91 -7.51 -10.07
N LYS A 236 15.45 -7.41 -8.85
CA LYS A 236 15.87 -6.13 -8.26
C LYS A 236 16.91 -5.43 -9.14
N ARG A 237 17.94 -6.15 -9.60
CA ARG A 237 18.96 -5.60 -10.50
C ARG A 237 18.35 -5.09 -11.80
N LYS A 238 17.40 -5.85 -12.37
CA LYS A 238 16.68 -5.45 -13.58
C LYS A 238 15.85 -4.18 -13.36
N ALA A 239 15.08 -4.11 -12.27
CA ALA A 239 14.28 -2.95 -11.90
C ALA A 239 15.14 -1.69 -11.71
N GLN A 240 16.27 -1.83 -11.00
CA GLN A 240 17.23 -0.74 -10.81
C GLN A 240 17.85 -0.26 -12.12
N LYS A 241 18.19 -1.18 -13.02
CA LYS A 241 18.70 -0.84 -14.36
C LYS A 241 17.65 -0.05 -15.17
N MET A 242 16.40 -0.50 -15.17
CA MET A 242 15.30 0.21 -15.85
C MET A 242 15.09 1.62 -15.28
N ALA A 243 15.14 1.76 -13.95
CA ALA A 243 15.03 3.06 -13.29
C ALA A 243 16.20 4.00 -13.64
N TYR A 244 17.42 3.48 -13.77
CA TYR A 244 18.59 4.26 -14.18
C TYR A 244 18.46 4.74 -15.64
N GLU A 245 18.12 3.83 -16.55
CA GLU A 245 17.97 4.15 -17.99
C GLU A 245 16.90 5.23 -18.23
N ALA A 246 15.77 5.14 -17.52
CA ALA A 246 14.70 6.12 -17.59
C ALA A 246 15.12 7.53 -17.12
N ARG A 247 16.09 7.62 -16.19
CA ARG A 247 16.63 8.91 -15.71
C ARG A 247 17.70 9.50 -16.63
N SER A 248 18.50 8.65 -17.28
CA SER A 248 19.54 9.11 -18.22
C SER A 248 18.99 9.53 -19.59
N LEU A 249 17.87 8.96 -20.03
CA LEU A 249 17.27 9.24 -21.34
C LEU A 249 16.87 10.73 -21.55
N PRO A 250 16.26 11.43 -20.57
CA PRO A 250 15.99 12.87 -20.67
C PRO A 250 17.27 13.71 -20.75
N GLU A 251 18.31 13.37 -20.01
CA GLU A 251 19.58 14.10 -20.00
C GLU A 251 20.33 13.96 -21.33
N ILE A 252 20.33 12.75 -21.91
CA ILE A 252 20.89 12.49 -23.25
C ILE A 252 20.12 13.28 -24.31
N LYS A 253 18.79 13.24 -24.29
CA LYS A 253 17.96 14.03 -25.22
C LYS A 253 18.19 15.53 -25.11
N LEU A 254 18.37 16.05 -23.89
CA LEU A 254 18.66 17.48 -23.68
C LEU A 254 20.06 17.86 -24.18
N ALA A 255 21.06 17.01 -23.95
CA ALA A 255 22.42 17.22 -24.43
C ALA A 255 22.49 17.17 -25.96
N GLU A 256 21.81 16.22 -26.60
CA GLU A 256 21.70 16.11 -28.07
C GLU A 256 21.03 17.34 -28.68
N LEU A 257 19.93 17.81 -28.09
CA LEU A 257 19.24 19.04 -28.53
C LEU A 257 20.13 20.28 -28.36
N THR A 258 20.89 20.37 -27.26
CA THR A 258 21.81 21.50 -27.01
C THR A 258 22.97 21.50 -28.01
N GLN A 259 23.51 20.33 -28.34
CA GLN A 259 24.53 20.18 -29.37
C GLN A 259 23.99 20.57 -30.75
N LEU A 260 22.77 20.14 -31.10
CA LEU A 260 22.12 20.52 -32.35
C LEU A 260 21.91 22.04 -32.46
N ASP A 261 21.43 22.69 -31.40
CA ASP A 261 21.26 24.15 -31.33
C ASP A 261 22.59 24.90 -31.49
N SER A 262 23.66 24.39 -30.88
CA SER A 262 25.00 24.96 -31.01
C SER A 262 25.55 24.85 -32.43
N LEU A 263 25.27 23.73 -33.12
CA LEU A 263 25.64 23.51 -34.51
C LEU A 263 24.87 24.44 -35.46
N ILE A 264 23.55 24.60 -35.24
CA ILE A 264 22.72 25.53 -36.00
C ILE A 264 23.23 26.96 -35.85
N LYS A 265 23.55 27.41 -34.63
CA LYS A 265 24.11 28.75 -34.38
C LYS A 265 25.48 28.96 -35.03
N TYR A 266 26.31 27.92 -35.14
CA TYR A 266 27.61 28.01 -35.81
C TYR A 266 27.48 28.11 -37.34
N LEU A 267 26.42 27.54 -37.90
CA LEU A 267 26.14 27.51 -39.34
C LEU A 267 25.27 28.69 -39.83
N SER A 268 24.77 29.52 -38.91
CA SER A 268 23.95 30.72 -39.18
C SER A 268 24.81 31.99 -39.19
#